data_AF-A0A8J6H0V3-F1
#
_entry.id   AF-A0A8J6H0V3-F1
#
_cell.length_a   1.000
_cell.length_b   1.000
_cell.length_c   1.000
_cell.angle_alpha   90.00
_cell.angle_beta   90.00
_cell.angle_gamma   90.00
#
_symmetry.space_group_name_H-M   'P 1'
#
loop_
_entity.id
_entity.type
_entity.pdbx_description
1 polymer ?
#
loop_
_entity_poly.entity_id
_entity_poly.type
_entity_poly.pdbx_seq_one_letter_code
_entity_poly.pdbx_strand_id
1 'polypeptide(L)' 'MSAETTTGPTEDQVEILEYNFNKVNKHPDPTTLCLIAAEAGLTEEETQVSPQA' A
#
# COMPACT_ATOMS: atom_id res chain seq x y z
N MET A 1 -6.87 -19.16 -5.14
CA MET A 1 -5.64 -18.53 -5.66
C MET A 1 -4.56 -18.77 -4.63
N SER A 2 -3.44 -19.38 -5.02
CA SER A 2 -2.33 -19.67 -4.12
C SER A 2 -1.65 -18.35 -3.78
N ALA A 3 -1.76 -17.91 -2.52
CA ALA A 3 -0.92 -16.86 -1.99
C ALA A 3 0.50 -17.41 -1.90
N GLU A 4 1.24 -17.30 -2.99
CA GLU A 4 2.68 -17.49 -2.98
C GLU A 4 3.25 -16.43 -2.05
N THR A 5 3.90 -16.90 -0.99
CA THR A 5 4.63 -16.12 -0.01
C THR A 5 5.71 -15.31 -0.73
N THR A 6 5.36 -14.11 -1.17
CA THR A 6 6.30 -13.17 -1.77
C THR A 6 6.74 -12.18 -0.69
N THR A 7 8.05 -12.05 -0.54
CA THR A 7 8.69 -11.08 0.35
C THR A 7 8.36 -9.67 -0.15
N GLY A 8 7.27 -9.07 0.35
CA GLY A 8 6.88 -7.68 0.07
C GLY A 8 5.93 -7.47 -1.12
N PRO A 9 5.42 -6.24 -1.31
CA PRO A 9 4.51 -5.92 -2.41
C PRO A 9 5.15 -6.10 -3.79
N THR A 10 4.34 -6.47 -4.77
CA THR A 10 4.75 -6.56 -6.19
C THR A 10 5.03 -5.18 -6.78
N GLU A 11 5.71 -5.11 -7.92
CA GLU A 11 6.10 -3.83 -8.54
C GLU A 11 4.88 -2.95 -8.89
N ASP A 12 3.82 -3.55 -9.43
CA ASP A 12 2.55 -2.86 -9.70
C ASP A 12 1.94 -2.24 -8.42
N GLN A 13 2.01 -2.97 -7.30
CA GLN A 13 1.52 -2.49 -6.00
C GLN A 13 2.39 -1.35 -5.47
N VAL A 14 3.71 -1.45 -5.63
CA VAL A 14 4.65 -0.39 -5.23
C VAL A 14 4.40 0.88 -6.03
N GLU A 15 4.15 0.80 -7.33
CA GLU A 15 3.82 1.99 -8.14
C GLU A 15 2.55 2.69 -7.66
N ILE A 16 1.51 1.92 -7.34
CA ILE A 16 0.24 2.44 -6.77
C ILE A 16 0.50 3.14 -5.43
N LEU A 17 1.26 2.50 -4.54
CA LEU A 17 1.63 3.06 -3.24
C LEU A 17 2.47 4.33 -3.40
N GLU A 18 3.52 4.31 -4.22
CA GLU A 18 4.37 5.48 -4.44
C GLU A 18 3.60 6.66 -5.01
N TYR A 19 2.69 6.43 -5.96
CA TYR A 19 1.85 7.50 -6.49
C TYR A 19 0.97 8.11 -5.39
N ASN A 20 0.24 7.27 -4.66
CA ASN A 20 -0.68 7.75 -3.63
C ASN A 20 0.06 8.41 -2.45
N PHE A 21 1.14 7.83 -1.96
CA PHE A 21 1.89 8.37 -0.81
C PHE A 21 2.86 9.50 -1.17
N ASN A 22 3.58 9.44 -2.30
CA ASN A 22 4.56 10.48 -2.64
C ASN A 22 3.98 11.62 -3.48
N LYS A 23 2.98 11.37 -4.34
CA LYS A 23 2.42 12.41 -5.23
C LYS A 23 1.15 13.02 -4.70
N VAL A 24 0.26 12.23 -4.08
CA VAL A 24 -1.04 12.72 -3.61
C VAL A 24 -0.96 13.19 -2.17
N ASN A 25 -0.69 12.29 -1.22
CA ASN A 25 -0.61 12.62 0.19
C ASN A 25 0.24 11.61 0.96
N LYS A 26 1.30 12.09 1.64
CA LYS A 26 2.18 11.24 2.47
C LYS A 26 1.50 10.64 3.70
N HIS A 27 0.42 11.27 4.16
CA HIS A 27 -0.35 10.83 5.32
C HIS A 27 -1.84 10.84 4.95
N PRO A 28 -2.29 9.87 4.14
CA PRO A 28 -3.71 9.74 3.84
C PRO A 28 -4.49 9.47 5.14
N ASP A 29 -5.71 10.00 5.21
CA ASP A 29 -6.62 9.63 6.29
C ASP A 29 -7.01 8.14 6.18
N PRO A 30 -7.54 7.52 7.24
CA PRO A 30 -7.85 6.08 7.24
C PRO A 30 -8.79 5.64 6.11
N THR A 31 -9.72 6.52 5.69
CA THR A 31 -10.63 6.21 4.57
C THR A 31 -9.86 6.13 3.28
N THR A 32 -9.00 7.13 3.01
CA THR A 32 -8.15 7.16 1.83
C THR A 32 -7.15 6.00 1.83
N LEU A 33 -6.57 5.65 2.99
CA LEU A 33 -5.69 4.49 3.14
C LEU A 33 -6.40 3.17 2.74
N CYS A 34 -7.63 2.97 3.22
CA CYS A 34 -8.44 1.79 2.89
C CYS A 34 -8.68 1.67 1.38
N LEU A 35 -8.95 2.80 0.70
CA LEU A 35 -9.12 2.82 -0.75
C LEU A 35 -7.82 2.47 -1.49
N ILE A 36 -6.68 2.99 -1.04
CA ILE A 36 -5.37 2.70 -1.63
C ILE A 36 -5.02 1.21 -1.45
N ALA A 37 -5.28 0.66 -0.27
CA ALA A 37 -5.06 -0.76 0.01
C ALA A 37 -5.91 -1.64 -0.91
N ALA A 38 -7.19 -1.29 -1.09
CA ALA A 38 -8.08 -1.99 -2.01
C ALA A 38 -7.62 -1.87 -3.48
N GLU A 39 -7.11 -0.71 -3.90
CA GLU A 39 -6.57 -0.47 -5.25
C GLU A 39 -5.29 -1.29 -5.51
N ALA A 40 -4.39 -1.34 -4.52
CA ALA A 40 -3.18 -2.15 -4.56
C ALA A 40 -3.47 -3.65 -4.33
N GLY A 41 -4.68 -4.04 -3.92
CA GLY A 41 -4.97 -5.41 -3.50
C GLY A 41 -4.14 -5.87 -2.31
N LEU A 42 -3.82 -4.95 -1.40
CA LEU A 42 -3.09 -5.15 -0.16
C LEU A 42 -4.04 -4.93 1.03
N THR A 43 -3.61 -5.32 2.23
CA THR A 43 -4.30 -4.89 3.44
C THR A 43 -3.90 -3.47 3.85
N GLU A 44 -4.70 -2.85 4.71
CA GLU A 44 -4.38 -1.55 5.31
C GLU A 44 -3.07 -1.59 6.09
N GLU A 45 -2.76 -2.72 6.74
CA GLU A 45 -1.49 -2.88 7.48
C GLU A 45 -0.27 -2.96 6.54
N GLU A 46 -0.40 -3.66 5.41
CA GLU A 46 0.65 -3.74 4.39
C GLU A 46 0.87 -2.40 3.68
N THR A 47 -0.20 -1.62 3.54
CA THR A 47 -0.23 -0.29 2.92
C THR A 47 0.28 0.81 3.86
N GLN A 48 0.16 0.60 5.18
CA GLN A 48 0.79 1.47 6.16
C GLN A 48 2.31 1.37 6.01
N VAL A 49 2.90 2.41 5.44
CA VAL A 49 4.33 2.73 5.58
C VAL A 49 4.63 2.92 7.06
N SER A 50 4.85 1.82 7.78
CA SER A 50 5.35 1.84 9.13
C SER A 50 6.74 2.50 9.07
N PRO A 51 6.97 3.64 9.74
CA PRO A 51 8.32 4.08 9.99
C PRO A 51 8.91 3.03 10.93
N GLN A 52 9.60 2.05 10.36
CA GLN A 52 10.44 1.16 11.15
C GLN A 52 11.56 2.04 11.69
N ALA A 53 11.42 2.45 12.97
CA ALA A 53 12.42 3.14 13.74
C ALA A 53 13.67 2.27 13.93
#